data_AF-A0A7W4W7E9-F1
#
_entry.id   AF-A0A7W4W7E9-F1
#
_cell.length_a   1.000
_cell.length_b   1.000
_cell.length_c   1.000
_cell.angle_alpha   90.00
_cell.angle_beta   90.00
_cell.angle_gamma   90.00
#
_symmetry.space_group_name_H-M   'P 1'
#
loop_
_entity.id
_entity.type
_entity.pdbx_description
1 polymer ?
#
loop_
_entity_poly.entity_id
_entity_poly.type
_entity_poly.pdbx_seq_one_letter_code
_entity_poly.pdbx_strand_id
1 'polypeptide(L)'
;MSTDREQLEKDALIACQAVDYYDLADNISEMSDAELQRIIDYNEKPLESASPTSRETATLLAALRYWQSVTTGMDYKEAAALMPEMFTSETPLLDEDIDALAEKLNTPNPSAYSALAVSTRHITEEDSKFLGQLSRAPSAMHFMERETGYFIKMPECEDALVKTAHGLSEITVALMVEVHRAGYHMLELDRDAEEIGGFPVFDW
;
A
#
# COMPACT_ATOMS: atom_id res chain seq x y z
N MET A 1 22.90 2.16 32.73
CA MET A 1 23.87 1.92 31.64
C MET A 1 23.36 0.76 30.81
N SER A 2 22.73 1.05 29.67
CA SER A 2 22.58 0.17 28.49
C SER A 2 21.83 0.95 27.39
N THR A 3 22.23 2.19 27.14
CA THR A 3 21.58 3.08 26.16
C THR A 3 21.95 2.79 24.71
N ASP A 4 23.01 2.00 24.47
CA ASP A 4 23.52 1.74 23.12
C ASP A 4 22.68 0.68 22.38
N ARG A 5 22.35 -0.43 23.05
CA ARG A 5 21.63 -1.53 22.42
C ARG A 5 20.16 -1.19 22.13
N GLU A 6 19.46 -0.61 23.11
CA GLU A 6 18.06 -0.23 22.95
C GLU A 6 17.87 0.78 21.81
N GLN A 7 18.85 1.67 21.62
CA GLN A 7 18.87 2.61 20.50
C GLN A 7 19.13 1.91 19.16
N LEU A 8 20.06 0.95 19.10
CA LEU A 8 20.32 0.12 17.92
C LEU A 8 19.10 -0.70 17.49
N GLU A 9 18.38 -1.31 18.43
CA GLU A 9 17.15 -2.05 18.15
C GLU A 9 16.07 -1.14 17.56
N LYS A 10 15.92 0.07 18.13
CA LYS A 10 14.98 1.07 17.63
C LYS A 10 15.35 1.55 16.22
N ASP A 11 16.62 1.86 15.98
CA ASP A 11 17.07 2.36 14.68
C ASP A 11 16.96 1.28 13.59
N ALA A 12 17.23 0.01 13.93
CA ALA A 12 17.01 -1.12 13.02
C ALA A 12 15.53 -1.30 12.65
N LEU A 13 14.61 -1.14 13.61
CA LEU A 13 13.16 -1.21 13.34
C LEU A 13 12.67 -0.05 12.46
N ILE A 14 13.23 1.15 12.65
CA ILE A 14 12.91 2.33 11.82
C ILE A 14 13.44 2.16 10.39
N ALA A 15 14.63 1.59 10.23
CA ALA A 15 15.26 1.38 8.93
C ALA A 15 14.61 0.23 8.13
N CYS A 16 13.93 -0.70 8.80
CA CYS A 16 13.32 -1.86 8.16
C CYS A 16 12.02 -1.49 7.40
N GLN A 17 11.89 -1.95 6.16
CA GLN A 17 10.65 -1.78 5.39
C GLN A 17 9.53 -2.68 5.95
N ALA A 18 8.26 -2.31 5.75
CA ALA A 18 7.10 -2.92 6.41
C ALA A 18 6.98 -4.46 6.24
N VAL A 19 7.53 -5.03 5.16
CA VAL A 19 7.46 -6.47 4.86
C VAL A 19 8.29 -7.30 5.86
N ASP A 20 9.40 -6.76 6.35
CA ASP A 20 10.33 -7.49 7.24
C ASP A 20 10.20 -7.04 8.72
N TYR A 21 9.33 -6.06 9.01
CA TYR A 21 9.22 -5.44 10.34
C TYR A 21 8.82 -6.43 11.44
N TYR A 22 7.82 -7.28 11.20
CA TYR A 22 7.31 -8.19 12.24
C TYR A 22 8.29 -9.32 12.54
N ASP A 23 8.88 -9.92 11.50
CA ASP A 23 9.88 -10.96 11.69
C ASP A 23 11.16 -10.38 12.33
N LEU A 24 11.52 -9.13 12.02
CA LEU A 24 12.58 -8.42 12.74
C LEU A 24 12.20 -8.18 14.21
N ALA A 25 11.02 -7.62 14.48
CA ALA A 25 10.58 -7.29 15.84
C ALA A 25 10.52 -8.53 16.75
N ASP A 26 10.08 -9.67 16.23
CA ASP A 26 10.00 -10.93 17.00
C ASP A 26 11.38 -11.47 17.38
N ASN A 27 12.41 -11.20 16.57
CA ASN A 27 13.76 -11.77 16.75
C ASN A 27 14.80 -10.74 17.22
N ILE A 28 14.45 -9.45 17.32
CA ILE A 28 15.42 -8.36 17.51
C ILE A 28 16.24 -8.48 18.80
N SER A 29 15.61 -9.01 19.86
CA SER A 29 16.25 -9.24 21.15
C SER A 29 17.31 -10.35 21.11
N GLU A 30 17.24 -11.25 20.12
CA GLU A 30 18.19 -12.33 19.90
C GLU A 30 19.32 -11.95 18.93
N MET A 31 19.17 -10.84 18.20
CA MET A 31 20.15 -10.38 17.22
C MET A 31 21.37 -9.73 17.87
N SER A 32 22.53 -9.90 17.25
CA SER A 32 23.75 -9.21 17.66
C SER A 32 23.76 -7.75 17.20
N ASP A 33 24.45 -6.88 17.93
CA ASP A 33 24.59 -5.45 17.57
C ASP A 33 25.17 -5.27 16.15
N ALA A 34 26.04 -6.20 15.71
CA ALA A 34 26.61 -6.19 14.37
C ALA A 34 25.59 -6.52 13.26
N GLU A 35 24.57 -7.32 13.56
CA GLU A 35 23.48 -7.62 12.63
C GLU A 35 22.49 -6.45 12.54
N LEU A 36 22.16 -5.84 13.68
CA LEU A 36 21.35 -4.62 13.75
C LEU A 36 21.97 -3.48 12.92
N GLN A 37 23.29 -3.25 13.08
CA GLN A 37 23.99 -2.22 12.31
C GLN A 37 23.98 -2.50 10.80
N ARG A 38 24.07 -3.77 10.37
CA ARG A 38 23.99 -4.10 8.93
C ARG A 38 22.62 -3.78 8.33
N ILE A 39 21.54 -3.97 9.09
CA ILE A 39 20.19 -3.64 8.65
C ILE A 39 20.04 -2.14 8.44
N ILE A 40 20.54 -1.35 9.40
CA ILE A 40 20.57 0.12 9.30
C ILE A 40 21.36 0.55 8.07
N ASP A 41 22.61 0.11 7.93
CA ASP A 41 23.49 0.50 6.82
C ASP A 41 22.96 0.10 5.43
N TYR A 42 22.26 -1.04 5.35
CA TYR A 42 21.71 -1.53 4.09
C TYR A 42 20.52 -0.67 3.62
N ASN A 43 19.66 -0.24 4.55
CA ASN A 43 18.44 0.50 4.23
C ASN A 43 18.63 2.02 4.21
N GLU A 44 19.65 2.54 4.91
CA GLU A 44 19.99 3.97 4.89
C GLU A 44 20.84 4.38 3.68
N LYS A 45 21.37 3.41 2.91
CA LYS A 45 22.09 3.73 1.67
C LYS A 45 21.13 4.45 0.71
N PRO A 46 21.44 5.68 0.26
CA PRO A 46 20.67 6.30 -0.80
C PRO A 46 20.69 5.37 -2.02
N LEU A 47 19.55 5.25 -2.68
CA LEU A 47 19.39 4.56 -3.97
C LEU A 47 20.26 5.24 -5.05
N GLU A 48 21.57 5.14 -4.93
CA GLU A 48 22.51 5.59 -5.94
C GLU A 48 22.56 4.54 -7.04
N SER A 49 21.87 4.86 -8.15
CA SER A 49 22.16 4.37 -9.51
C SER A 49 21.77 2.93 -9.89
N ALA A 50 20.53 2.54 -9.67
CA ALA A 50 19.89 1.67 -10.67
C ALA A 50 19.46 2.55 -11.85
N SER A 51 20.24 2.60 -12.94
CA SER A 51 19.79 3.30 -14.15
C SER A 51 18.52 2.60 -14.65
N PRO A 52 17.37 3.28 -14.75
CA PRO A 52 16.21 2.70 -15.37
C PRO A 52 16.58 2.38 -16.82
N THR A 53 16.28 1.17 -17.27
CA THR A 53 16.41 0.85 -18.68
C THR A 53 15.48 1.79 -19.47
N SER A 54 15.84 2.13 -20.71
CA SER A 54 15.07 3.07 -21.56
C SER A 54 13.57 2.74 -21.66
N ARG A 55 13.23 1.46 -21.48
CA ARG A 55 11.86 0.93 -21.45
C ARG A 55 11.10 1.30 -20.18
N GLU A 56 11.76 1.31 -19.02
CA GLU A 56 11.16 1.69 -17.74
C GLU A 56 10.90 3.19 -17.69
N THR A 57 11.82 4.00 -18.22
CA THR A 57 11.63 5.45 -18.37
C THR A 57 10.46 5.78 -19.30
N ALA A 58 10.36 5.08 -20.44
CA ALA A 58 9.24 5.27 -21.37
C ALA A 58 7.88 4.87 -20.75
N THR A 59 7.86 3.82 -19.93
CA THR A 59 6.65 3.35 -19.24
C THR A 59 6.22 4.32 -18.14
N LEU A 60 7.17 4.82 -17.34
CA LEU A 60 6.92 5.87 -16.33
C LEU A 60 6.40 7.16 -16.98
N LEU A 61 6.97 7.55 -18.11
CA LEU A 61 6.53 8.73 -18.86
C LEU A 61 5.12 8.60 -19.41
N ALA A 62 4.78 7.44 -19.96
CA ALA A 62 3.44 7.18 -20.45
C ALA A 62 2.40 7.16 -19.30
N ALA A 63 2.77 6.57 -18.15
CA ALA A 63 1.93 6.59 -16.95
C ALA A 63 1.72 8.02 -16.41
N LEU A 64 2.76 8.86 -16.42
CA LEU A 64 2.67 10.26 -15.98
C LEU A 64 1.75 11.08 -16.89
N ARG A 65 1.86 10.89 -18.21
CA ARG A 65 1.01 11.55 -19.22
C ARG A 65 -0.45 11.14 -19.09
N TYR A 66 -0.71 9.85 -18.87
CA TYR A 66 -2.06 9.35 -18.64
C TYR A 66 -2.66 9.95 -17.36
N TRP A 67 -1.94 9.91 -16.24
CA TRP A 67 -2.40 10.48 -14.97
C TRP A 67 -2.71 11.97 -15.06
N GLN A 68 -1.89 12.76 -15.79
CA GLN A 68 -2.15 14.17 -16.02
C GLN A 68 -3.40 14.42 -16.88
N SER A 69 -3.63 13.62 -17.93
CA SER A 69 -4.85 13.75 -18.75
C SER A 69 -6.13 13.48 -17.94
N VAL A 70 -6.10 12.43 -17.09
CA VAL A 70 -7.22 12.04 -16.24
C VAL A 70 -7.52 13.11 -15.17
N THR A 71 -6.48 13.72 -14.60
CA THR A 71 -6.64 14.70 -13.52
C THR A 71 -6.99 16.11 -14.00
N THR A 72 -6.61 16.48 -15.22
CA THR A 72 -6.85 17.83 -15.76
C THR A 72 -8.01 17.91 -16.75
N GLY A 73 -8.56 16.77 -17.19
CA GLY A 73 -9.60 16.72 -18.21
C GLY A 73 -9.11 17.15 -19.60
N MET A 74 -7.80 17.34 -19.78
CA MET A 74 -7.17 17.66 -21.05
C MET A 74 -6.93 16.38 -21.87
N ASP A 75 -7.07 16.49 -23.19
CA ASP A 75 -6.64 15.44 -24.11
C ASP A 75 -5.11 15.28 -24.01
N TYR A 76 -4.62 14.04 -24.08
CA TYR A 76 -3.19 13.72 -24.01
C TYR A 76 -2.35 14.49 -25.04
N LYS A 77 -2.91 14.84 -26.20
CA LYS A 77 -2.23 15.62 -27.25
C LYS A 77 -1.99 17.05 -26.82
N GLU A 78 -2.94 17.64 -26.09
CA GLU A 78 -2.82 19.00 -25.55
C GLU A 78 -1.80 19.04 -24.41
N ALA A 79 -1.83 18.03 -23.53
CA ALA A 79 -0.85 17.87 -22.47
C ALA A 79 0.58 17.68 -23.01
N ALA A 80 0.74 16.91 -24.10
CA ALA A 80 2.04 16.69 -24.73
C ALA A 80 2.60 17.95 -25.42
N ALA A 81 1.75 18.81 -25.98
CA ALA A 81 2.16 20.05 -26.65
C ALA A 81 2.69 21.13 -25.69
N LEU A 82 2.31 21.08 -24.40
CA LEU A 82 2.71 22.06 -23.40
C LEU A 82 4.10 21.81 -22.77
N MET A 83 4.75 20.67 -23.08
CA MET A 83 6.05 20.32 -22.51
C MET A 83 7.08 19.88 -23.58
N PRO A 84 7.47 20.77 -24.51
CA PRO A 84 8.43 20.44 -25.56
C PRO A 84 9.87 20.23 -25.06
N GLU A 85 10.23 20.76 -23.88
CA GLU A 85 11.64 20.82 -23.44
C GLU A 85 12.09 19.74 -22.44
N MET A 86 11.20 18.85 -21.98
CA MET A 86 11.57 17.90 -20.92
C MET A 86 12.19 16.58 -21.38
N PHE A 87 12.22 16.26 -22.68
CA PHE A 87 12.68 14.93 -23.13
C PHE A 87 13.39 14.96 -24.50
N THR A 88 14.71 15.03 -24.51
CA THR A 88 15.55 14.88 -25.71
C THR A 88 16.04 13.45 -25.94
N SER A 89 15.30 12.42 -25.51
CA SER A 89 15.58 11.06 -25.99
C SER A 89 14.85 10.84 -27.31
N GLU A 90 15.61 10.84 -28.40
CA GLU A 90 15.19 10.82 -29.82
C GLU A 90 14.53 9.51 -30.29
N THR A 91 13.55 9.00 -29.56
CA THR A 91 12.66 7.98 -30.09
C THR A 91 11.23 8.47 -29.97
N PRO A 92 10.67 9.11 -31.02
CA PRO A 92 9.26 9.43 -31.03
C PRO A 92 8.49 8.12 -30.89
N LEU A 93 7.66 8.01 -29.84
CA LEU A 93 6.66 6.96 -29.75
C LEU A 93 5.76 7.10 -30.98
N LEU A 94 5.66 6.04 -31.78
CA LEU A 94 4.80 6.06 -32.95
C LEU A 94 3.34 6.04 -32.48
N ASP A 95 2.43 6.62 -33.27
CA ASP A 95 1.00 6.66 -32.92
C ASP A 95 0.44 5.25 -32.64
N GLU A 96 0.96 4.23 -33.32
CA GLU A 96 0.63 2.81 -33.10
C GLU A 96 1.04 2.30 -31.70
N ASP A 97 2.12 2.82 -31.12
CA ASP A 97 2.56 2.47 -29.76
C ASP A 97 1.64 3.10 -28.70
N ILE A 98 1.12 4.30 -28.98
CA ILE A 98 0.19 5.02 -28.11
C ILE A 98 -1.16 4.33 -28.09
N ASP A 99 -1.68 3.97 -29.27
CA ASP A 99 -2.96 3.27 -29.38
C ASP A 99 -2.91 1.87 -28.75
N ALA A 100 -1.81 1.12 -28.96
CA ALA A 100 -1.61 -0.18 -28.32
C ALA A 100 -1.47 -0.08 -26.79
N LEU A 101 -0.88 1.01 -26.28
CA LEU A 101 -0.78 1.27 -24.84
C LEU A 101 -2.14 1.67 -24.25
N ALA A 102 -2.90 2.52 -24.93
CA ALA A 102 -4.24 2.93 -24.54
C ALA A 102 -5.21 1.73 -24.54
N GLU A 103 -5.09 0.83 -25.52
CA GLU A 103 -5.85 -0.42 -25.56
C GLU A 103 -5.49 -1.34 -24.38
N LYS A 104 -4.20 -1.48 -24.04
CA LYS A 104 -3.74 -2.20 -22.83
C LYS A 104 -4.20 -1.57 -21.51
N LEU A 105 -4.32 -0.25 -21.44
CA LEU A 105 -4.83 0.44 -20.26
C LEU A 105 -6.37 0.34 -20.15
N ASN A 106 -7.06 0.24 -21.28
CA ASN A 106 -8.52 0.09 -21.36
C ASN A 106 -9.01 -1.38 -21.31
N THR A 107 -8.13 -2.38 -21.45
CA THR A 107 -8.51 -3.74 -21.07
C THR A 107 -8.80 -3.76 -19.57
N PRO A 108 -9.97 -4.25 -19.12
CA PRO A 108 -10.30 -4.35 -17.70
C PRO A 108 -9.17 -5.13 -17.04
N ASN A 109 -8.36 -4.41 -16.28
CA ASN A 109 -7.19 -5.00 -15.68
C ASN A 109 -7.73 -6.00 -14.64
N PRO A 110 -7.47 -7.32 -14.76
CA PRO A 110 -7.83 -8.26 -13.71
C PRO A 110 -7.12 -7.92 -12.38
N SER A 111 -6.16 -6.99 -12.39
CA SER A 111 -5.54 -6.38 -11.21
C SER A 111 -6.16 -5.04 -10.79
N ALA A 112 -7.33 -4.64 -11.30
CA ALA A 112 -8.05 -3.51 -10.72
C ALA A 112 -8.34 -3.84 -9.26
N TYR A 113 -7.86 -3.00 -8.33
CA TYR A 113 -8.03 -3.20 -6.90
C TYR A 113 -9.51 -3.45 -6.58
N SER A 114 -9.85 -4.72 -6.36
CA SER A 114 -11.18 -5.13 -5.97
C SER A 114 -11.35 -4.77 -4.49
N ALA A 115 -12.30 -3.86 -4.22
CA ALA A 115 -12.65 -3.45 -2.88
C ALA A 115 -14.06 -3.95 -2.55
N LEU A 116 -14.24 -4.48 -1.35
CA LEU A 116 -15.57 -4.69 -0.78
C LEU A 116 -15.84 -3.61 0.25
N ALA A 117 -16.90 -2.82 0.02
CA ALA A 117 -17.40 -1.87 1.00
C ALA A 117 -18.42 -2.55 1.93
N VAL A 118 -18.21 -2.45 3.24
CA VAL A 118 -19.10 -2.98 4.26
C VAL A 118 -19.26 -1.99 5.41
N SER A 119 -20.38 -2.07 6.12
CA SER A 119 -20.67 -1.17 7.22
C SER A 119 -19.62 -1.24 8.34
N THR A 120 -19.23 -0.08 8.90
CA THR A 120 -18.44 -0.02 10.16
C THR A 120 -19.15 -0.68 11.34
N ARG A 121 -20.46 -0.97 11.23
CA ARG A 121 -21.21 -1.70 12.26
C ARG A 121 -20.73 -3.14 12.45
N HIS A 122 -19.92 -3.70 11.55
CA HIS A 122 -19.34 -5.04 11.72
C HIS A 122 -18.10 -5.10 12.61
N ILE A 123 -17.57 -3.96 13.04
CA ILE A 123 -16.44 -3.88 13.97
C ILE A 123 -16.91 -3.32 15.31
N THR A 124 -16.21 -3.62 16.41
CA THR A 124 -16.53 -3.07 17.73
C THR A 124 -16.02 -1.62 17.88
N GLU A 125 -16.49 -0.90 18.91
CA GLU A 125 -15.99 0.43 19.22
C GLU A 125 -14.48 0.39 19.55
N GLU A 126 -14.04 -0.65 20.25
CA GLU A 126 -12.62 -0.88 20.56
C GLU A 126 -11.79 -1.10 19.30
N ASP A 127 -12.28 -1.91 18.36
CA ASP A 127 -11.60 -2.15 17.08
C ASP A 127 -11.50 -0.86 16.26
N SER A 128 -12.56 -0.04 16.23
CA SER A 128 -12.50 1.25 15.55
C SER A 128 -11.46 2.18 16.16
N LYS A 129 -11.41 2.28 17.50
CA LYS A 129 -10.37 3.07 18.19
C LYS A 129 -8.97 2.53 17.87
N PHE A 130 -8.81 1.21 17.81
CA PHE A 130 -7.53 0.58 17.49
C PHE A 130 -7.12 0.79 16.03
N LEU A 131 -8.02 0.66 15.07
CA LEU A 131 -7.79 1.00 13.66
C LEU A 131 -7.39 2.47 13.47
N GLY A 132 -8.01 3.38 14.23
CA GLY A 132 -7.63 4.80 14.27
C GLY A 132 -6.20 5.02 14.79
N GLN A 133 -5.70 4.17 15.70
CA GLN A 133 -4.31 4.22 16.14
C GLN A 133 -3.37 3.61 15.09
N LEU A 134 -3.72 2.46 14.53
CA LEU A 134 -2.95 1.77 13.49
C LEU A 134 -2.74 2.64 12.26
N SER A 135 -3.79 3.30 11.75
CA SER A 135 -3.70 4.16 10.57
C SER A 135 -2.74 5.35 10.70
N ARG A 136 -2.33 5.71 11.92
CA ARG A 136 -1.37 6.78 12.20
C ARG A 136 0.04 6.26 12.45
N ALA A 137 0.22 4.95 12.59
CA ALA A 137 1.51 4.34 12.78
C ALA A 137 2.31 4.33 11.46
N PRO A 138 3.55 4.84 11.42
CA PRO A 138 4.35 4.91 10.19
C PRO A 138 4.58 3.54 9.52
N SER A 139 4.59 2.45 10.30
CA SER A 139 4.78 1.08 9.81
C SER A 139 3.49 0.42 9.28
N ALA A 140 2.32 0.99 9.57
CA ALA A 140 1.03 0.38 9.28
C ALA A 140 0.47 0.82 7.92
N MET A 141 1.25 0.61 6.86
CA MET A 141 0.87 1.00 5.48
C MET A 141 -0.41 0.31 4.95
N HIS A 142 -0.91 -0.69 5.68
CA HIS A 142 -2.11 -1.43 5.34
C HIS A 142 -3.42 -0.74 5.77
N PHE A 143 -3.36 0.20 6.70
CA PHE A 143 -4.53 0.81 7.31
C PHE A 143 -4.59 2.31 7.01
N MET A 144 -5.72 2.79 6.52
CA MET A 144 -5.92 4.20 6.20
C MET A 144 -7.26 4.67 6.76
N GLU A 145 -7.22 5.66 7.66
CA GLU A 145 -8.41 6.29 8.24
C GLU A 145 -9.00 7.32 7.25
N ARG A 146 -10.33 7.39 7.21
CA ARG A 146 -11.14 8.36 6.46
C ARG A 146 -12.14 9.02 7.38
N GLU A 147 -12.82 10.05 6.89
CA GLU A 147 -13.88 10.74 7.63
C GLU A 147 -15.04 9.82 8.03
N THR A 148 -15.35 8.81 7.19
CA THR A 148 -16.49 7.90 7.36
C THR A 148 -16.11 6.49 7.79
N GLY A 149 -14.81 6.17 7.92
CA GLY A 149 -14.35 4.84 8.30
C GLY A 149 -12.90 4.55 7.89
N TYR A 150 -12.62 3.39 7.29
CA TYR A 150 -11.27 2.89 7.05
C TYR A 150 -11.12 2.16 5.72
N PHE A 151 -9.96 2.30 5.07
CA PHE A 151 -9.49 1.36 4.06
C PHE A 151 -8.45 0.42 4.66
N ILE A 152 -8.59 -0.87 4.38
CA ILE A 152 -7.68 -1.91 4.80
C ILE A 152 -7.19 -2.65 3.56
N LYS A 153 -5.90 -2.48 3.22
CA LYS A 153 -5.25 -3.21 2.14
C LYS A 153 -4.87 -4.61 2.62
N MET A 154 -5.45 -5.62 1.99
CA MET A 154 -5.16 -7.01 2.32
C MET A 154 -3.76 -7.42 1.86
N PRO A 155 -2.96 -8.08 2.70
CA PRO A 155 -1.74 -8.76 2.27
C PRO A 155 -2.03 -9.83 1.21
N GLU A 156 -0.99 -10.29 0.51
CA GLU A 156 -1.14 -11.30 -0.56
C GLU A 156 -1.49 -12.70 -0.04
N CYS A 157 -1.26 -12.97 1.24
CA CYS A 157 -1.56 -14.26 1.86
C CYS A 157 -2.28 -14.12 3.21
N GLU A 158 -3.04 -15.16 3.56
CA GLU A 158 -3.88 -15.18 4.77
C GLU A 158 -3.05 -15.12 6.06
N ASP A 159 -1.90 -15.79 6.11
CA ASP A 159 -1.01 -15.76 7.29
C ASP A 159 -0.51 -14.34 7.60
N ALA A 160 -0.12 -13.60 6.57
CA ALA A 160 0.29 -12.20 6.72
C ALA A 160 -0.88 -11.30 7.12
N LEU A 161 -2.10 -11.59 6.65
CA LEU A 161 -3.31 -10.90 7.06
C LEU A 161 -3.57 -11.06 8.56
N VAL A 162 -3.49 -12.29 9.08
CA VAL A 162 -3.71 -12.55 10.51
C VAL A 162 -2.64 -11.85 11.37
N LYS A 163 -1.37 -11.86 10.92
CA LYS A 163 -0.30 -11.10 11.59
C LYS A 163 -0.58 -9.58 11.58
N THR A 164 -1.00 -9.05 10.43
CA THR A 164 -1.30 -7.62 10.25
C THR A 164 -2.49 -7.16 11.11
N ALA A 165 -3.47 -8.05 11.30
CA ALA A 165 -4.67 -7.80 12.08
C ALA A 165 -4.50 -8.06 13.59
N HIS A 166 -3.26 -8.29 14.07
CA HIS A 166 -3.00 -8.55 15.48
C HIS A 166 -3.51 -7.40 16.37
N GLY A 167 -4.33 -7.75 17.38
CA GLY A 167 -4.94 -6.80 18.30
C GLY A 167 -6.39 -6.41 17.96
N LEU A 168 -6.86 -6.70 16.75
CA LEU A 168 -8.28 -6.60 16.40
C LEU A 168 -9.06 -7.79 16.99
N SER A 169 -10.36 -7.60 17.20
CA SER A 169 -11.24 -8.68 17.64
C SER A 169 -11.30 -9.84 16.63
N GLU A 170 -11.58 -11.04 17.13
CA GLU A 170 -11.75 -12.24 16.29
C GLU A 170 -12.80 -12.04 15.18
N ILE A 171 -13.82 -11.21 15.44
CA ILE A 171 -14.89 -10.91 14.48
C ILE A 171 -14.36 -10.07 13.33
N THR A 172 -13.59 -9.03 13.62
CA THR A 172 -12.96 -8.18 12.60
C THR A 172 -11.91 -8.95 11.79
N VAL A 173 -11.11 -9.79 12.45
CA VAL A 173 -10.15 -10.67 11.76
C VAL A 173 -10.89 -11.64 10.83
N ALA A 174 -11.98 -12.27 11.30
CA ALA A 174 -12.79 -13.17 10.47
C ALA A 174 -13.39 -12.45 9.27
N LEU A 175 -13.88 -11.22 9.44
CA LEU A 175 -14.37 -10.39 8.34
C LEU A 175 -13.28 -10.16 7.29
N MET A 176 -12.09 -9.74 7.71
CA MET A 176 -10.95 -9.51 6.82
C MET A 176 -10.55 -10.79 6.05
N VAL A 177 -10.52 -11.94 6.73
CA VAL A 177 -10.22 -13.24 6.12
C VAL A 177 -11.27 -13.62 5.07
N GLU A 178 -12.57 -13.47 5.35
CA GLU A 178 -13.62 -13.81 4.39
C GLU A 178 -13.62 -12.87 3.17
N VAL A 179 -13.36 -11.58 3.38
CA VAL A 179 -13.18 -10.61 2.28
C VAL A 179 -12.00 -11.00 1.39
N HIS A 180 -10.86 -11.36 2.00
CA HIS A 180 -9.68 -11.82 1.28
C HIS A 180 -9.95 -13.11 0.50
N ARG A 181 -10.61 -14.11 1.11
CA ARG A 181 -10.98 -15.38 0.46
C ARG A 181 -11.96 -15.20 -0.69
N ALA A 182 -12.80 -14.17 -0.64
CA ALA A 182 -13.70 -13.79 -1.74
C ALA A 182 -12.96 -13.11 -2.91
N GLY A 183 -11.63 -12.93 -2.83
CA GLY A 183 -10.80 -12.37 -3.89
C GLY A 183 -10.75 -10.85 -3.90
N TYR A 184 -11.16 -10.20 -2.82
CA TYR A 184 -10.98 -8.76 -2.65
C TYR A 184 -9.60 -8.46 -2.08
N HIS A 185 -8.94 -7.45 -2.65
CA HIS A 185 -7.62 -7.00 -2.20
C HIS A 185 -7.70 -5.83 -1.22
N MET A 186 -8.90 -5.31 -0.99
CA MET A 186 -9.15 -4.20 -0.09
C MET A 186 -10.52 -4.34 0.58
N LEU A 187 -10.58 -3.99 1.87
CA LEU A 187 -11.82 -3.82 2.61
C LEU A 187 -12.03 -2.33 2.87
N GLU A 188 -13.19 -1.82 2.50
CA GLU A 188 -13.65 -0.48 2.86
C GLU A 188 -14.68 -0.63 3.97
N LEU A 189 -14.32 -0.20 5.17
CA LEU A 189 -15.24 -0.06 6.29
C LEU A 189 -15.81 1.36 6.22
N ASP A 190 -17.09 1.51 5.89
CA ASP A 190 -17.72 2.82 5.79
C ASP A 190 -19.02 2.88 6.61
N ARG A 191 -19.29 4.02 7.25
CA ARG A 191 -20.52 4.22 8.04
C ARG A 191 -21.79 4.02 7.21
N ASP A 192 -21.76 4.39 5.93
CA ASP A 192 -22.93 4.39 5.04
C ASP A 192 -22.99 3.14 4.13
N ALA A 193 -22.02 2.23 4.23
CA ALA A 193 -21.99 0.99 3.46
C ALA A 193 -23.00 -0.05 4.00
N GLU A 194 -23.31 -1.03 3.15
CA GLU A 194 -24.27 -2.09 3.49
C GLU A 194 -23.72 -3.07 4.54
N GLU A 195 -24.63 -3.60 5.36
CA GLU A 195 -24.33 -4.71 6.25
C GLU A 195 -24.33 -6.02 5.47
N ILE A 196 -23.32 -6.85 5.69
CA ILE A 196 -23.25 -8.18 5.12
C ILE A 196 -23.82 -9.21 6.11
N GLY A 197 -24.67 -10.11 5.60
CA GLY A 197 -25.25 -11.17 6.40
C GLY A 197 -24.18 -12.15 6.92
N GLY A 198 -24.42 -12.73 8.10
CA GLY A 198 -23.54 -13.75 8.69
C GLY A 198 -22.46 -13.19 9.62
N PHE A 199 -22.26 -11.87 9.65
CA PHE A 199 -21.41 -11.20 10.62
C PHE A 199 -22.23 -10.48 11.69
N PRO A 200 -21.78 -10.45 12.95
CA PRO A 200 -22.37 -9.61 13.99
C PRO A 200 -22.40 -8.14 13.59
N VAL A 201 -23.40 -7.42 14.09
CA VAL A 201 -23.48 -5.97 14.01
C VAL A 201 -23.51 -5.38 15.40
N PHE A 202 -22.81 -4.28 15.58
CA PHE A 202 -22.69 -3.57 16.84
C PHE A 202 -23.38 -2.20 16.74
N ASP A 203 -23.74 -1.67 17.91
CA ASP A 203 -24.38 -0.36 18.05
C ASP A 203 -23.47 0.50 18.94
N TRP A 204 -22.72 1.41 18.31
CA TRP A 204 -21.78 2.32 18.97
C TRP A 204 -21.57 3.60 18.13
#